data_AF-A0A4R3MS45-F1
#
_entry.id   AF-A0A4R3MS45-F1
#
_cell.length_a   1.000
_cell.length_b   1.000
_cell.length_c   1.000
_cell.angle_alpha   90.00
_cell.angle_beta   90.00
_cell.angle_gamma   90.00
#
_symmetry.space_group_name_H-M   'P 1'
#
loop_
_entity.id
_entity.type
_entity.pdbx_description
1 polymer ?
#
loop_
_entity_poly.entity_id
_entity_poly.type
_entity_poly.pdbx_seq_one_letter_code
_entity_poly.pdbx_strand_id
1 'polypeptide(L)'
;MFKKLGLTILCIVFLCSCTPIISMKSDDILSYKEDLISSKKVLHNLEVELIRPNLYWKLYVNKDSEDSDIAELFNSVLDFMKLDDRHKEWRKNHYFIETNIIFYDINNNEIIREYKGSYYKNGTTIYQDDKKNEIDDYTTWHVNDYETDESRIYNYSK
;
A
#
# COMPACT_ATOMS: atom_id res chain seq x y z
N MET A 1 -28.86 33.82 -24.03
CA MET A 1 -27.46 33.65 -23.55
C MET A 1 -27.29 32.45 -22.61
N PHE A 2 -28.06 31.36 -22.75
CA PHE A 2 -28.09 30.24 -21.79
C PHE A 2 -27.39 28.94 -22.28
N LYS A 3 -26.92 28.89 -23.53
CA LYS A 3 -26.30 27.66 -24.10
C LYS A 3 -24.89 27.36 -23.60
N LYS A 4 -24.19 28.33 -22.98
CA LYS A 4 -22.82 28.16 -22.47
C LYS A 4 -22.75 27.67 -21.02
N LEU A 5 -23.85 27.73 -20.26
CA LEU A 5 -23.87 27.39 -18.84
C LEU A 5 -23.89 25.86 -18.61
N GLY A 6 -24.56 25.11 -19.47
CA GLY A 6 -24.65 23.64 -19.36
C GLY A 6 -23.31 22.93 -19.59
N LEU A 7 -22.46 23.48 -20.47
CA LEU A 7 -21.15 22.89 -20.78
C LEU A 7 -20.17 23.02 -19.60
N THR A 8 -20.21 24.15 -18.89
CA THR A 8 -19.35 24.39 -17.72
C THR A 8 -19.72 23.49 -16.54
N ILE A 9 -21.02 23.25 -16.32
CA ILE A 9 -21.49 22.34 -15.26
C ILE A 9 -21.08 20.89 -15.55
N LEU A 10 -21.13 20.45 -16.83
CA LEU A 10 -20.69 19.12 -17.21
C LEU A 10 -19.18 18.91 -16.95
N CYS A 11 -18.34 19.92 -17.24
CA CYS A 11 -16.91 19.84 -16.97
C CYS A 11 -16.58 19.81 -15.46
N ILE A 12 -17.33 20.54 -14.63
CA ILE A 12 -17.12 20.54 -13.17
C ILE A 12 -17.49 19.18 -12.55
N VAL A 13 -18.55 18.52 -13.04
CA VAL A 13 -18.93 17.19 -12.57
C VAL A 13 -17.86 16.14 -12.93
N PHE A 14 -17.21 16.24 -14.09
CA PHE A 14 -16.11 15.33 -14.45
C PHE A 14 -14.81 15.59 -13.68
N LEU A 15 -14.53 16.85 -13.31
CA LEU A 15 -13.31 17.22 -12.58
C LEU A 15 -13.34 16.88 -11.08
N CYS A 16 -14.53 16.68 -10.49
CA CYS A 16 -14.68 16.23 -9.11
C CYS A 16 -14.73 14.69 -8.95
N SER A 17 -14.35 13.95 -10.00
CA SER A 17 -14.21 12.49 -9.92
C SER A 17 -12.96 12.13 -9.10
N CYS A 18 -12.99 12.35 -7.79
CA CYS A 18 -12.01 11.76 -6.88
C CYS A 18 -12.02 10.24 -7.13
N THR A 19 -10.85 9.66 -7.35
CA THR A 19 -10.69 8.21 -7.48
C THR A 19 -11.38 7.55 -6.28
N PRO A 20 -12.39 6.68 -6.48
CA PRO A 20 -13.11 6.09 -5.38
C PRO A 20 -12.14 5.26 -4.54
N ILE A 21 -12.18 5.46 -3.23
CA ILE A 21 -11.52 4.57 -2.27
C ILE A 21 -12.31 3.27 -2.27
N ILE A 22 -11.65 2.17 -2.63
CA ILE A 22 -12.26 0.84 -2.65
C ILE A 22 -11.66 0.04 -1.50
N SER A 23 -12.46 -0.21 -0.45
CA SER A 23 -12.07 -1.18 0.58
C SER A 23 -12.02 -2.58 -0.05
N MET A 24 -10.90 -3.27 0.09
CA MET A 24 -10.75 -4.63 -0.41
C MET A 24 -11.33 -5.62 0.60
N LYS A 25 -12.47 -6.24 0.24
CA LYS A 25 -13.20 -7.19 1.10
C LYS A 25 -13.33 -8.56 0.43
N SER A 26 -12.25 -9.10 -0.09
CA SER A 26 -12.26 -10.48 -0.58
C SER A 26 -12.17 -11.47 0.58
N ASP A 27 -12.79 -12.64 0.41
CA ASP A 27 -12.81 -13.69 1.44
C ASP A 27 -11.40 -14.06 1.94
N ASP A 28 -10.39 -14.10 1.08
CA ASP A 28 -9.02 -14.41 1.54
C ASP A 28 -8.36 -13.27 2.33
N ILE A 29 -8.72 -12.00 2.07
CA ILE A 29 -8.22 -10.88 2.88
C ILE A 29 -8.89 -10.91 4.25
N LEU A 30 -10.18 -11.28 4.29
CA LEU A 30 -10.92 -11.46 5.54
C LEU A 30 -10.34 -12.64 6.34
N SER A 31 -10.12 -13.79 5.70
CA SER A 31 -9.47 -14.96 6.33
C SER A 31 -8.06 -14.61 6.82
N TYR A 32 -7.24 -13.98 5.97
CA TYR A 32 -5.89 -13.56 6.35
C TYR A 32 -5.90 -12.57 7.52
N LYS A 33 -6.85 -11.63 7.53
CA LYS A 33 -7.04 -10.70 8.65
C LYS A 33 -7.37 -11.45 9.94
N GLU A 34 -8.30 -12.39 9.90
CA GLU A 34 -8.69 -13.19 11.07
C GLU A 34 -7.53 -14.06 11.58
N ASP A 35 -6.80 -14.70 10.67
CA ASP A 35 -5.62 -15.51 10.99
C ASP A 35 -4.49 -14.65 11.58
N LEU A 36 -4.24 -13.47 11.02
CA LEU A 36 -3.18 -12.58 11.48
C LEU A 36 -3.49 -12.00 12.86
N ILE A 37 -4.73 -11.56 13.09
CA ILE A 37 -5.17 -11.02 14.40
C ILE A 37 -5.14 -12.13 15.47
N SER A 38 -5.56 -13.35 15.13
CA SER A 38 -5.55 -14.47 16.09
C SER A 38 -4.14 -14.96 16.43
N SER A 39 -3.21 -14.95 15.45
CA SER A 39 -1.84 -15.40 15.63
C SER A 39 -0.90 -14.33 16.21
N LYS A 40 -1.14 -13.05 15.93
CA LYS A 40 -0.33 -11.92 16.37
C LYS A 40 -1.12 -11.02 17.32
N LYS A 41 -1.01 -11.28 18.62
CA LYS A 41 -1.72 -10.54 19.69
C LYS A 41 -1.49 -9.03 19.70
N VAL A 42 -0.43 -8.56 19.05
CA VAL A 42 -0.08 -7.14 18.92
C VAL A 42 -0.96 -6.42 17.90
N LEU A 43 -1.50 -7.14 16.91
CA LEU A 43 -2.39 -6.60 15.89
C LEU A 43 -3.85 -6.63 16.36
N HIS A 44 -4.46 -5.45 16.43
CA HIS A 44 -5.87 -5.32 16.84
C HIS A 44 -6.82 -5.22 15.65
N ASN A 45 -6.39 -4.59 14.57
CA ASN A 45 -7.19 -4.43 13.36
C ASN A 45 -6.27 -4.37 12.13
N LEU A 46 -6.83 -4.79 11.00
CA LEU A 46 -6.23 -4.67 9.68
C LEU A 46 -7.27 -4.14 8.70
N GLU A 47 -6.90 -3.12 7.95
CA GLU A 47 -7.70 -2.58 6.85
C GLU A 47 -6.89 -2.59 5.56
N VAL A 48 -7.52 -3.03 4.48
CA VAL A 48 -6.91 -3.04 3.15
C VAL A 48 -7.72 -2.17 2.22
N GLU A 49 -7.10 -1.13 1.69
CA GLU A 49 -7.75 -0.14 0.83
C GLU A 49 -6.99 0.05 -0.47
N LEU A 50 -7.74 0.13 -1.56
CA LEU A 50 -7.23 0.49 -2.86
C LEU A 50 -7.66 1.92 -3.21
N ILE A 51 -6.69 2.83 -3.28
CA ILE A 51 -6.85 4.20 -3.77
C ILE A 51 -5.91 4.34 -4.97
N ARG A 52 -6.40 4.01 -6.17
CA ARG A 52 -5.52 3.84 -7.34
C ARG A 52 -4.58 5.05 -7.55
N PRO A 53 -3.27 4.81 -7.80
CA PRO A 53 -2.62 3.51 -8.03
C PRO A 53 -2.10 2.81 -6.76
N ASN A 54 -2.52 3.24 -5.58
CA ASN A 54 -1.92 2.86 -4.31
C ASN A 54 -2.75 1.79 -3.58
N LEU A 55 -2.08 0.76 -3.09
CA LEU A 55 -2.64 -0.22 -2.17
C LEU A 55 -2.16 0.09 -0.75
N TYR A 56 -3.08 0.19 0.19
CA TYR A 56 -2.80 0.47 1.59
C TYR A 56 -3.15 -0.74 2.44
N TRP A 57 -2.19 -1.19 3.25
CA TRP A 57 -2.37 -2.12 4.35
C TRP A 57 -2.21 -1.31 5.64
N LYS A 58 -3.31 -1.04 6.33
CA LYS A 58 -3.32 -0.28 7.58
C LYS A 58 -3.44 -1.24 8.75
N LEU A 59 -2.36 -1.36 9.53
CA LEU A 59 -2.26 -2.25 10.68
C LEU A 59 -2.38 -1.41 11.95
N TYR A 60 -3.27 -1.80 12.85
CA TYR A 60 -3.51 -1.09 14.11
C TYR A 60 -2.89 -1.87 15.26
N VAL A 61 -1.89 -1.25 15.89
CA VAL A 61 -1.07 -1.84 16.96
C VAL A 61 -1.01 -0.88 18.16
N ASN A 62 -0.50 -1.34 19.31
CA ASN A 62 -0.18 -0.41 20.40
C ASN A 62 1.10 0.35 20.06
N LYS A 63 1.19 1.62 20.48
CA LYS A 63 2.42 2.41 20.29
C LYS A 63 3.67 1.73 20.84
N ASP A 64 3.58 1.12 22.02
CA ASP A 64 4.71 0.46 22.70
C ASP A 64 5.02 -0.95 22.16
N SER A 65 4.58 -1.29 20.94
CA SER A 65 4.86 -2.60 20.33
C SER A 65 6.35 -2.74 20.02
N GLU A 66 6.93 -3.92 20.26
CA GLU A 66 8.36 -4.13 20.00
C GLU A 66 8.67 -4.07 18.51
N ASP A 67 9.85 -3.57 18.15
CA ASP A 67 10.31 -3.49 16.75
C ASP A 67 10.28 -4.85 16.04
N SER A 68 10.55 -5.93 16.78
CA SER A 68 10.43 -7.31 16.30
C SER A 68 9.00 -7.66 15.90
N ASP A 69 8.00 -7.26 16.67
CA ASP A 69 6.59 -7.52 16.37
C ASP A 69 6.15 -6.78 15.11
N ILE A 70 6.57 -5.52 14.97
CA ILE A 70 6.31 -4.71 13.77
C ILE A 70 6.97 -5.34 12.53
N ALA A 71 8.21 -5.79 12.66
CA ALA A 71 8.93 -6.46 11.57
C ALA A 71 8.27 -7.79 11.18
N GLU A 72 7.80 -8.58 12.14
CA GLU A 72 7.08 -9.83 11.89
C GLU A 72 5.74 -9.58 11.16
N LEU A 73 4.97 -8.57 11.58
CA LEU A 73 3.72 -8.19 10.92
C LEU A 73 3.97 -7.73 9.48
N PHE A 74 4.99 -6.90 9.28
CA PHE A 74 5.39 -6.46 7.94
C PHE A 74 5.76 -7.66 7.05
N ASN A 75 6.60 -8.58 7.55
CA ASN A 75 7.00 -9.78 6.80
C ASN A 75 5.80 -10.69 6.48
N SER A 76 4.86 -10.86 7.41
CA SER A 76 3.65 -11.63 7.15
C SER A 76 2.82 -11.05 6.01
N VAL A 77 2.65 -9.73 5.97
CA VAL A 77 1.95 -9.05 4.87
C VAL A 77 2.69 -9.24 3.54
N LEU A 78 4.02 -9.14 3.54
CA LEU A 78 4.82 -9.44 2.36
C LEU A 78 4.61 -10.86 1.84
N ASP A 79 4.62 -11.86 2.73
CA ASP A 79 4.47 -13.25 2.35
C ASP A 79 3.07 -13.55 1.80
N PHE A 80 2.03 -12.98 2.40
CA PHE A 80 0.67 -13.05 1.84
C PHE A 80 0.61 -12.47 0.42
N MET A 81 1.19 -11.28 0.18
CA MET A 81 1.19 -10.64 -1.14
C MET A 81 1.96 -11.43 -2.21
N LYS A 82 2.98 -12.21 -1.83
CA LYS A 82 3.70 -13.10 -2.75
C LYS A 82 2.84 -14.29 -3.16
N LEU A 83 2.04 -14.82 -2.24
CA LEU A 83 1.24 -16.02 -2.44
C LEU A 83 -0.10 -15.71 -3.12
N ASP A 84 -0.69 -14.54 -2.89
CA ASP A 84 -1.97 -14.14 -3.49
C ASP A 84 -1.87 -13.97 -5.02
N ASP A 85 -2.41 -14.94 -5.76
CA ASP A 85 -2.39 -14.96 -7.22
C ASP A 85 -3.18 -13.79 -7.84
N ARG A 86 -4.17 -13.25 -7.14
CA ARG A 86 -4.86 -12.03 -7.57
C ARG A 86 -3.96 -10.81 -7.45
N HIS A 87 -3.10 -10.76 -6.45
CA HIS A 87 -2.06 -9.73 -6.37
C HIS A 87 -1.10 -9.83 -7.55
N LYS A 88 -0.74 -11.05 -7.98
CA LYS A 88 0.05 -11.26 -9.22
C LYS A 88 -0.72 -10.82 -10.46
N GLU A 89 -1.99 -11.18 -10.58
CA GLU A 89 -2.84 -10.80 -11.73
C GLU A 89 -3.08 -9.28 -11.78
N TRP A 90 -3.32 -8.67 -10.63
CA TRP A 90 -3.52 -7.25 -10.47
C TRP A 90 -2.23 -6.48 -10.84
N ARG A 91 -1.05 -6.96 -10.42
CA ARG A 91 0.26 -6.47 -10.86
C ARG A 91 0.49 -6.60 -12.37
N LYS A 92 0.01 -7.66 -13.02
CA LYS A 92 0.13 -7.81 -14.49
C LYS A 92 -0.67 -6.76 -15.26
N ASN A 93 -1.79 -6.32 -14.69
CA ASN A 93 -2.74 -5.42 -15.33
C ASN A 93 -2.47 -3.92 -15.06
N HIS A 94 -1.57 -3.59 -14.14
CA HIS A 94 -1.22 -2.20 -13.81
C HIS A 94 0.27 -1.94 -14.08
N TYR A 95 0.57 -0.82 -14.74
CA TYR A 95 1.95 -0.46 -15.11
C TYR A 95 2.80 -0.03 -13.90
N PHE A 96 2.15 0.53 -12.88
CA PHE A 96 2.77 1.00 -11.65
C PHE A 96 1.78 0.85 -10.50
N ILE A 97 2.24 0.30 -9.38
CA ILE A 97 1.50 0.20 -8.13
C ILE A 97 2.41 0.66 -7.01
N GLU A 98 1.87 1.45 -6.09
CA GLU A 98 2.53 1.76 -4.84
C GLU A 98 1.84 1.00 -3.70
N THR A 99 2.56 0.14 -3.02
CA THR A 99 2.06 -0.55 -1.84
C THR A 99 2.59 0.14 -0.59
N ASN A 100 1.68 0.54 0.28
CA ASN A 100 1.98 1.16 1.56
C ASN A 100 1.51 0.24 2.68
N ILE A 101 2.41 -0.18 3.57
CA ILE A 101 2.11 -0.90 4.80
C ILE A 101 2.33 0.09 5.95
N ILE A 102 1.24 0.54 6.56
CA ILE A 102 1.23 1.63 7.52
C ILE A 102 0.80 1.08 8.87
N PHE A 103 1.59 1.34 9.91
CA PHE A 103 1.30 1.00 11.29
C PHE A 103 0.73 2.22 12.00
N TYR A 104 -0.49 2.09 12.51
CA TYR A 104 -1.19 3.10 13.29
C TYR A 104 -1.22 2.71 14.76
N ASP A 105 -1.05 3.68 15.66
CA ASP A 105 -1.41 3.50 17.07
C ASP A 105 -2.94 3.42 17.19
N ILE A 106 -3.43 2.36 17.83
CA ILE A 106 -4.84 2.13 18.07
C ILE A 106 -5.49 3.24 18.92
N ASN A 107 -4.75 3.91 19.79
CA ASN A 107 -5.32 4.84 20.75
C ASN A 107 -5.65 6.20 20.14
N ASN A 108 -4.78 6.70 19.24
CA ASN A 108 -4.88 8.05 18.69
C ASN A 108 -4.85 8.10 17.16
N ASN A 109 -4.70 6.95 16.48
CA ASN A 109 -4.64 6.82 15.03
C ASN A 109 -3.48 7.63 14.40
N GLU A 110 -2.38 7.83 15.15
CA GLU A 110 -1.13 8.38 14.63
C GLU A 110 -0.33 7.30 13.89
N ILE A 111 0.41 7.71 12.86
CA ILE A 111 1.32 6.80 12.14
C ILE A 111 2.57 6.61 13.00
N ILE A 112 2.86 5.36 13.33
CA ILE A 112 4.08 4.94 14.02
C ILE A 112 5.18 4.72 12.98
N ARG A 113 4.86 3.93 11.95
CA ARG A 113 5.83 3.51 10.92
C ARG A 113 5.14 3.27 9.59
N GLU A 114 5.81 3.63 8.50
CA GLU A 114 5.36 3.38 7.13
C GLU A 114 6.43 2.62 6.36
N TYR A 115 6.00 1.57 5.66
CA TYR A 115 6.79 0.89 4.64
C TYR A 115 6.14 1.15 3.28
N LYS A 116 6.87 1.79 2.38
CA LYS A 116 6.40 2.15 1.05
C LYS A 116 7.21 1.42 -0.02
N GLY A 117 6.53 0.57 -0.79
CA GLY A 117 7.10 -0.22 -1.87
C GLY A 117 6.52 0.17 -3.22
N SER A 118 7.36 0.53 -4.18
CA SER A 118 6.92 0.76 -5.56
C SER A 118 7.13 -0.49 -6.40
N TYR A 119 6.07 -0.96 -7.05
CA TYR A 119 6.11 -2.06 -8.00
C TYR A 119 5.94 -1.53 -9.42
N TYR A 120 6.88 -1.90 -10.28
CA TYR A 120 6.81 -1.66 -11.72
C TYR A 120 6.59 -2.99 -12.43
N LYS A 121 5.67 -3.00 -13.39
CA LYS A 121 5.45 -4.17 -14.25
C LYS A 121 6.75 -4.55 -14.98
N ASN A 122 7.06 -5.83 -15.06
CA ASN A 122 8.15 -6.36 -15.88
C ASN A 122 8.14 -5.76 -17.31
N GLY A 123 9.29 -5.26 -17.75
CA GLY A 123 9.47 -4.58 -19.03
C GLY A 123 9.12 -3.09 -19.00
N THR A 124 8.74 -2.55 -17.83
CA THR A 124 8.66 -1.10 -17.64
C THR A 124 10.05 -0.50 -17.81
N THR A 125 10.15 0.51 -18.67
CA THR A 125 11.38 1.27 -18.88
C THR A 125 11.39 2.48 -17.96
N ILE A 126 12.39 2.60 -17.12
CA ILE A 126 12.70 3.83 -16.38
C ILE A 126 13.95 4.48 -16.94
N TYR A 127 13.96 5.81 -16.93
CA TYR A 127 15.11 6.62 -17.30
C TYR A 127 15.72 7.20 -16.03
N GLN A 128 16.96 6.83 -15.75
CA GLN A 128 17.77 7.42 -14.69
C GLN A 128 19.08 7.90 -15.32
N ASP A 129 19.39 9.19 -15.19
CA ASP A 129 20.60 9.80 -15.76
C ASP A 129 20.79 9.48 -17.25
N ASP A 130 19.74 9.64 -18.05
CA ASP A 130 19.68 9.35 -19.50
C ASP A 130 19.97 7.89 -19.90
N LYS A 131 20.03 6.96 -18.94
CA LYS A 131 20.17 5.52 -19.21
C LYS A 131 18.80 4.83 -19.17
N LYS A 132 18.52 4.08 -20.23
CA LYS A 132 17.35 3.21 -20.33
C LYS A 132 17.60 1.94 -19.52
N ASN A 133 16.84 1.74 -18.45
CA ASN A 133 16.85 0.48 -17.70
C ASN A 133 15.48 -0.18 -17.82
N GLU A 134 15.46 -1.44 -18.28
CA GLU A 134 14.26 -2.28 -18.22
C GLU A 134 14.21 -2.92 -16.84
N ILE A 135 13.08 -2.77 -16.15
CA ILE A 135 12.92 -3.28 -14.79
C ILE A 135 12.44 -4.73 -14.87
N ASP A 136 13.27 -5.62 -14.35
CA ASP A 136 12.86 -6.96 -13.92
C ASP A 136 12.15 -6.84 -12.56
N ASP A 137 10.81 -6.74 -12.55
CA ASP A 137 9.92 -6.70 -11.38
C ASP A 137 10.62 -6.35 -10.04
N TYR A 138 10.85 -5.06 -9.79
CA TYR A 138 11.58 -4.60 -8.60
C TYR A 138 10.64 -4.02 -7.56
N THR A 139 10.98 -4.20 -6.28
CA THR A 139 10.33 -3.53 -5.15
C THR A 139 11.40 -3.09 -4.17
N THR A 140 11.74 -1.81 -4.18
CA THR A 140 12.45 -1.17 -3.06
C THR A 140 11.42 -0.81 -2.01
N TRP A 141 11.70 -1.15 -0.75
CA TRP A 141 10.91 -0.65 0.37
C TRP A 141 11.63 0.53 1.02
N HIS A 142 10.94 1.66 1.09
CA HIS A 142 11.34 2.80 1.89
C HIS A 142 10.63 2.72 3.23
N VAL A 143 11.38 2.89 4.32
CA VAL A 143 10.84 2.85 5.67
C VAL A 143 10.96 4.24 6.26
N ASN A 144 9.83 4.80 6.67
CA ASN A 144 9.75 6.03 7.43
C ASN A 144 9.33 5.67 8.86
N ASP A 145 10.21 5.95 9.82
CA ASP A 145 9.95 5.84 11.24
C ASP A 145 9.59 7.22 11.79
N TYR A 146 8.35 7.39 12.21
CA TYR A 146 7.85 8.68 12.68
C TYR A 146 8.10 8.89 14.17
N GLU A 147 8.52 7.86 14.91
CA GLU A 147 8.91 7.99 16.31
C GLU A 147 10.34 8.47 16.43
N THR A 148 11.23 7.97 15.57
CA THR A 148 12.65 8.35 15.56
C THR A 148 13.00 9.44 14.54
N ASP A 149 12.05 9.82 13.67
CA ASP A 149 12.27 10.72 12.53
C ASP A 149 13.37 10.21 11.59
N GLU A 150 13.48 8.88 11.44
CA GLU A 150 14.46 8.22 10.59
C GLU A 150 13.84 7.71 9.29
N SER A 151 14.58 7.84 8.19
CA SER A 151 14.22 7.26 6.91
C SER A 151 15.34 6.34 6.41
N ARG A 152 14.98 5.11 6.02
CA ARG A 152 15.93 4.09 5.57
C ARG A 152 15.39 3.24 4.43
N ILE A 153 16.30 2.63 3.68
CA ILE A 153 15.93 1.64 2.64
C ILE A 153 15.93 0.27 3.27
N TYR A 154 14.83 -0.45 3.13
CA TYR A 154 14.71 -1.83 3.52
C TYR A 154 14.89 -2.74 2.30
N ASN A 155 16.02 -3.45 2.28
CA ASN A 155 16.33 -4.44 1.26
C ASN A 155 15.75 -5.78 1.68
N TYR A 156 14.52 -6.06 1.26
CA TYR A 156 13.98 -7.42 1.35
C TYR A 156 14.76 -8.31 0.37
N SER A 157 15.71 -9.07 0.90
CA SER A 157 16.55 -9.97 0.11
C SER A 157 15.69 -11.07 -0.51
N LYS A 158 15.93 -11.40 -1.79
CA LYS A 158 15.29 -12.52 -2.49
C LYS A 158 15.52 -13.85 -1.78
#